data_AF-J0PSN2-F1
#
_entry.id   AF-J0PSN2-F1
#
_cell.length_a   1.000
_cell.length_b   1.000
_cell.length_c   1.000
_cell.angle_alpha   90.00
_cell.angle_beta   90.00
_cell.angle_gamma   90.00
#
_symmetry.space_group_name_H-M   'P 1'
#
loop_
_entity.id
_entity.type
_entity.pdbx_description
1 polymer ?
#
loop_
_entity_poly.entity_id
_entity_poly.type
_entity_poly.pdbx_seq_one_letter_code
_entity_poly.pdbx_strand_id
1 'polypeptide(L)'
;KITTSGIDAGGKKITGVQAGTGDTDAVNFGQLNKAKQEVQEQVEKQVAANSFVKQDSGTRHITIGKETDGDKIDITNNKNGKRTLTGIKDAVLSVDSTEAVNGSQIYKLTRGLAINTTDKQFTDAVADAERAMAIGSGASVAKDAKNSIAIGNGAKIDEGMHSAIAIGHTATAATSALAIGDSASAKGKNAFALGYQAKADTVGMISIGSHAGTDTGGTVDTSYSVIIGLQANASVRDSIALGGSSIADVEAGIAGYDPRTRKNSDKQDPAWHSAWGALSIGNSKQGKTRQIINVAAGTKDTDAVNVAQLKALQDSTNPNWELSVDGKNKTNVNSTNPMDLAAESANLTLTKGEKDNKVKFDLAKDIVIDKVQTGNNILDATGLVIGNGPKITTSGIDAGGK
;
A
#
# COMPACT_ATOMS: atom_id res chain seq x y z
N LYS A 1 31.99 113.68 7.45
CA LYS A 1 33.17 114.41 6.92
C LYS A 1 33.42 113.93 5.50
N ILE A 2 33.57 114.84 4.53
CA ILE A 2 34.04 114.50 3.18
C ILE A 2 35.57 114.61 3.21
N THR A 3 36.26 113.54 2.81
CA THR A 3 37.72 113.49 2.72
C THR A 3 38.12 113.06 1.31
N THR A 4 39.41 113.17 0.99
CA THR A 4 39.98 112.60 -0.25
C THR A 4 39.85 111.08 -0.35
N SER A 5 39.43 110.41 0.73
CA SER A 5 39.17 108.96 0.79
C SER A 5 37.68 108.60 0.78
N GLY A 6 36.75 109.58 0.78
CA GLY A 6 35.31 109.33 0.68
C GLY A 6 34.42 110.12 1.65
N ILE A 7 33.21 109.62 1.88
CA ILE A 7 32.20 110.21 2.76
C ILE A 7 32.06 109.37 4.03
N ASP A 8 32.35 109.97 5.19
CA ASP A 8 32.03 109.39 6.51
C ASP A 8 30.81 110.10 7.11
N ALA A 9 29.69 109.39 7.25
CA ALA A 9 28.45 109.91 7.82
C ALA A 9 28.37 109.83 9.36
N GLY A 10 29.39 109.29 10.04
CA GLY A 10 29.42 109.17 11.50
C GLY A 10 28.29 108.31 12.07
N GLY A 11 27.93 107.23 11.37
CA GLY A 11 26.82 106.33 11.76
C GLY A 11 25.41 106.85 11.48
N LYS A 12 25.26 108.01 10.83
CA LYS A 12 23.95 108.57 10.45
C LYS A 12 23.45 108.03 9.11
N LYS A 13 22.12 108.03 8.94
CA LYS A 13 21.48 107.68 7.66
C LYS A 13 21.76 108.74 6.60
N ILE A 14 22.13 108.30 5.40
CA ILE A 14 22.15 109.13 4.19
C ILE A 14 20.82 108.88 3.45
N THR A 15 20.03 109.94 3.26
CA THR A 15 18.68 109.87 2.63
C THR A 15 18.64 110.75 1.37
N GLY A 16 17.64 110.54 0.51
CA GLY A 16 17.50 111.25 -0.78
C GLY A 16 18.43 110.74 -1.89
N VAL A 17 19.08 109.58 -1.69
CA VAL A 17 19.93 108.94 -2.70
C VAL A 17 19.07 108.38 -3.83
N GLN A 18 19.20 108.94 -5.04
CA GLN A 18 18.57 108.41 -6.24
C GLN A 18 19.14 107.02 -6.59
N ALA A 19 18.42 106.24 -7.40
CA ALA A 19 18.91 104.94 -7.82
C ALA A 19 20.17 105.13 -8.68
N GLY A 20 21.28 104.50 -8.28
CA GLY A 20 22.51 104.50 -9.08
C GLY A 20 22.31 103.80 -10.42
N THR A 21 22.88 104.34 -11.48
CA THR A 21 22.78 103.79 -12.85
C THR A 21 24.14 103.42 -13.43
N GLY A 22 25.25 103.98 -12.90
CA GLY A 22 26.63 103.60 -13.23
C GLY A 22 27.29 102.77 -12.13
N ASP A 23 28.37 102.06 -12.50
CA ASP A 23 29.06 101.09 -11.63
C ASP A 23 29.66 101.69 -10.34
N THR A 24 29.88 103.01 -10.32
CA THR A 24 30.47 103.73 -9.18
C THR A 24 29.45 104.53 -8.37
N ASP A 25 28.17 104.50 -8.73
CA ASP A 25 27.12 105.20 -8.01
C ASP A 25 26.83 104.51 -6.66
N ALA A 26 26.45 105.29 -5.65
CA ALA A 26 25.95 104.74 -4.41
C ALA A 26 24.58 104.06 -4.63
N VAL A 27 24.41 102.85 -4.10
CA VAL A 27 23.12 102.14 -4.16
C VAL A 27 22.19 102.62 -3.05
N ASN A 28 20.92 102.83 -3.38
CA ASN A 28 19.90 103.12 -2.39
C ASN A 28 19.20 101.84 -1.88
N PHE A 29 18.45 101.97 -0.78
CA PHE A 29 17.74 100.84 -0.17
C PHE A 29 16.69 100.20 -1.10
N GLY A 30 16.13 100.96 -2.04
CA GLY A 30 15.19 100.46 -3.05
C GLY A 30 15.84 99.47 -4.02
N GLN A 31 17.06 99.76 -4.48
CA GLN A 31 17.83 98.85 -5.34
C GLN A 31 18.20 97.56 -4.61
N LEU A 32 18.61 97.66 -3.34
CA LEU A 32 18.89 96.49 -2.51
C LEU A 32 17.65 95.62 -2.27
N ASN A 33 16.49 96.22 -2.02
CA ASN A 33 15.24 95.47 -1.85
C ASN A 33 14.79 94.78 -3.13
N LYS A 34 14.96 95.43 -4.28
CA LYS A 34 14.67 94.82 -5.59
C LYS A 34 15.56 93.60 -5.84
N ALA A 35 16.87 93.75 -5.63
CA ALA A 35 17.81 92.63 -5.73
C ALA A 35 17.47 91.49 -4.74
N LYS A 36 17.06 91.82 -3.51
CA LYS A 36 16.62 90.83 -2.52
C LYS A 36 15.37 90.06 -2.99
N GLN A 37 14.38 90.75 -3.56
CA GLN A 37 13.18 90.12 -4.09
C GLN A 37 13.51 89.21 -5.27
N GLU A 38 14.34 89.67 -6.21
CA GLU A 38 14.77 88.86 -7.36
C GLU A 38 15.51 87.59 -6.92
N VAL A 39 16.42 87.70 -5.93
CA VAL A 39 17.11 86.54 -5.34
C VAL A 39 16.11 85.60 -4.66
N GLN A 40 15.16 86.14 -3.90
CA GLN A 40 14.16 85.32 -3.20
C GLN A 40 13.27 84.56 -4.20
N GLU A 41 12.78 85.23 -5.25
CA GLU A 41 11.99 84.59 -6.30
C GLU A 41 12.76 83.52 -7.06
N GLN A 42 14.06 83.73 -7.32
CA GLN A 42 14.90 82.72 -7.97
C GLN A 42 15.14 81.49 -7.08
N VAL A 43 15.36 81.70 -5.78
CA VAL A 43 15.52 80.60 -4.82
C VAL A 43 14.22 79.79 -4.72
N GLU A 44 13.07 80.46 -4.60
CA GLU A 44 11.77 79.77 -4.53
C GLU A 44 11.47 78.97 -5.79
N LYS A 45 11.76 79.53 -6.98
CA LYS A 45 11.62 78.81 -8.26
C LYS A 45 12.56 77.59 -8.36
N GLN A 46 13.82 77.71 -7.94
CA GLN A 46 14.76 76.58 -7.97
C GLN A 46 14.37 75.46 -7.01
N VAL A 47 13.90 75.81 -5.81
CA VAL A 47 13.47 74.83 -4.81
C VAL A 47 12.19 74.11 -5.26
N ALA A 48 11.26 74.81 -5.92
CA ALA A 48 10.02 74.22 -6.43
C ALA A 48 10.20 73.40 -7.72
N ALA A 49 11.05 73.83 -8.66
CA ALA A 49 11.20 73.20 -9.96
C ALA A 49 12.06 71.92 -9.95
N ASN A 50 13.02 71.78 -9.02
CA ASN A 50 14.00 70.69 -9.03
C ASN A 50 13.73 69.58 -8.00
N SER A 51 12.59 69.61 -7.30
CA SER A 51 12.27 68.55 -6.33
C SER A 51 11.68 67.34 -7.07
N PHE A 52 12.52 66.36 -7.42
CA PHE A 52 12.08 65.08 -8.01
C PHE A 52 11.22 64.24 -7.06
N VAL A 53 11.39 64.45 -5.76
CA VAL A 53 10.59 63.80 -4.72
C VAL A 53 9.64 64.85 -4.18
N LYS A 54 8.34 64.66 -4.39
CA LYS A 54 7.29 65.58 -3.94
C LYS A 54 6.24 64.83 -3.14
N GLN A 55 5.80 65.41 -2.04
CA GLN A 55 4.59 64.95 -1.36
C GLN A 55 3.40 65.77 -1.86
N ASP A 56 2.43 65.09 -2.46
CA ASP A 56 1.19 65.69 -2.91
C ASP A 56 0.38 66.18 -1.69
N SER A 57 -0.04 67.45 -1.67
CA SER A 57 -0.65 68.05 -0.48
C SER A 57 -2.07 67.53 -0.17
N GLY A 58 -2.79 67.01 -1.18
CA GLY A 58 -4.13 66.45 -1.01
C GLY A 58 -4.08 64.99 -0.57
N THR A 59 -3.41 64.14 -1.35
CA THR A 59 -3.31 62.69 -1.10
C THR A 59 -2.26 62.33 -0.06
N ARG A 60 -1.31 63.24 0.21
CA ARG A 60 -0.11 63.01 1.03
C ARG A 60 0.81 61.92 0.49
N HIS A 61 0.63 61.49 -0.77
CA HIS A 61 1.49 60.53 -1.43
C HIS A 61 2.83 61.16 -1.78
N ILE A 62 3.91 60.42 -1.52
CA ILE A 62 5.23 60.78 -2.02
C ILE A 62 5.35 60.20 -3.43
N THR A 63 5.65 61.06 -4.40
CA THR A 63 5.92 60.68 -5.79
C THR A 63 7.36 60.97 -6.15
N ILE A 64 7.90 60.17 -7.06
CA ILE A 64 9.28 60.29 -7.56
C ILE A 64 9.18 60.49 -9.08
N GLY A 65 9.59 61.65 -9.58
CA GLY A 65 9.66 61.93 -11.02
C GLY A 65 8.30 62.06 -11.74
N LYS A 66 7.20 62.31 -11.02
CA LYS A 66 5.83 62.33 -11.59
C LYS A 66 5.64 63.30 -12.77
N GLU A 67 6.39 64.40 -12.79
CA GLU A 67 6.28 65.46 -13.82
C GLU A 67 7.30 65.31 -14.96
N THR A 68 8.07 64.21 -14.98
CA THR A 68 9.12 63.94 -15.96
C THR A 68 8.92 62.58 -16.62
N ASP A 69 9.51 62.39 -17.79
CA ASP A 69 9.52 61.09 -18.48
C ASP A 69 10.60 60.15 -17.90
N GLY A 70 10.59 58.88 -18.33
CA GLY A 70 11.49 57.82 -17.91
C GLY A 70 10.77 56.68 -17.17
N ASP A 71 11.27 55.46 -17.33
CA ASP A 71 10.68 54.22 -16.81
C ASP A 71 11.55 53.54 -15.74
N LYS A 72 12.69 54.15 -15.38
CA LYS A 72 13.67 53.58 -14.46
C LYS A 72 14.02 54.53 -13.33
N ILE A 73 13.87 54.03 -12.10
CA ILE A 73 14.46 54.62 -10.90
C ILE A 73 15.67 53.78 -10.49
N ASP A 74 16.89 54.32 -10.63
CA ASP A 74 18.11 53.65 -10.20
C ASP A 74 18.53 54.12 -8.80
N ILE A 75 18.56 53.20 -7.84
CA ILE A 75 18.93 53.46 -6.45
C ILE A 75 20.32 52.93 -6.09
N THR A 76 21.18 52.68 -7.07
CA THR A 76 22.59 52.33 -6.80
C THR A 76 23.39 53.54 -6.31
N ASN A 77 24.48 53.28 -5.57
CA ASN A 77 25.37 54.34 -5.08
C ASN A 77 26.43 54.72 -6.13
N ASN A 78 27.30 55.67 -5.79
CA ASN A 78 28.37 56.16 -6.68
C ASN A 78 29.46 55.14 -7.05
N LYS A 79 29.36 53.89 -6.54
CA LYS A 79 30.22 52.75 -6.88
C LYS A 79 29.42 51.60 -7.51
N ASN A 80 28.21 51.87 -8.01
CA ASN A 80 27.26 50.87 -8.53
C ASN A 80 26.83 49.81 -7.49
N GLY A 81 26.97 50.10 -6.19
CA GLY A 81 26.52 49.23 -5.11
C GLY A 81 25.00 49.26 -4.96
N LYS A 82 24.38 48.06 -4.86
CA LYS A 82 22.94 47.89 -4.60
C LYS A 82 22.59 48.37 -3.18
N ARG A 83 21.39 48.90 -2.98
CA ARG A 83 20.86 49.33 -1.67
C ARG A 83 19.68 48.46 -1.23
N THR A 84 19.51 48.31 0.08
CA THR A 84 18.30 47.71 0.67
C THR A 84 17.22 48.78 0.83
N LEU A 85 16.01 48.49 0.37
CA LEU A 85 14.83 49.33 0.60
C LEU A 85 14.00 48.73 1.74
N THR A 86 13.87 49.45 2.86
CA THR A 86 13.16 49.01 4.06
C THR A 86 11.88 49.85 4.28
N GLY A 87 10.98 49.37 5.14
CA GLY A 87 9.71 50.07 5.43
C GLY A 87 8.62 49.86 4.37
N ILE A 88 8.80 48.91 3.45
CA ILE A 88 7.81 48.57 2.43
C ILE A 88 6.67 47.77 3.06
N LYS A 89 5.45 48.34 3.00
CA LYS A 89 4.21 47.69 3.44
C LYS A 89 3.93 46.44 2.59
N ASP A 90 3.24 45.44 3.16
CA ASP A 90 2.75 44.29 2.38
C ASP A 90 1.90 44.80 1.19
N ALA A 91 2.30 44.41 -0.01
CA ALA A 91 1.57 44.68 -1.25
C ALA A 91 0.22 43.95 -1.30
N VAL A 92 -0.77 44.54 -1.93
CA VAL A 92 -1.97 43.83 -2.38
C VAL A 92 -1.59 42.99 -3.60
N LEU A 93 -1.79 41.68 -3.52
CA LEU A 93 -1.47 40.76 -4.63
C LEU A 93 -2.72 40.56 -5.51
N SER A 94 -2.66 41.04 -6.75
CA SER A 94 -3.68 40.87 -7.79
C SER A 94 -3.03 40.88 -9.17
N VAL A 95 -3.78 40.50 -10.21
CA VAL A 95 -3.27 40.48 -11.60
C VAL A 95 -2.89 41.87 -12.14
N ASP A 96 -3.46 42.93 -11.55
CA ASP A 96 -3.23 44.32 -11.96
C ASP A 96 -2.31 45.08 -10.98
N SER A 97 -1.74 44.40 -9.97
CA SER A 97 -0.96 45.07 -8.92
C SER A 97 0.37 45.58 -9.44
N THR A 98 0.67 46.84 -9.13
CA THR A 98 1.97 47.49 -9.39
C THR A 98 2.74 47.78 -8.09
N GLU A 99 2.34 47.16 -6.98
CA GLU A 99 2.93 47.39 -5.67
C GLU A 99 4.20 46.55 -5.47
N ALA A 100 5.20 47.10 -4.77
CA ALA A 100 6.43 46.37 -4.46
C ALA A 100 6.16 45.30 -3.38
N VAL A 101 6.54 44.05 -3.66
CA VAL A 101 6.45 42.97 -2.67
C VAL A 101 7.59 43.06 -1.66
N ASN A 102 7.28 42.89 -0.37
CA ASN A 102 8.31 42.86 0.67
C ASN A 102 8.74 41.41 1.01
N GLY A 103 9.83 41.30 1.76
CA GLY A 103 10.39 40.00 2.16
C GLY A 103 9.42 39.14 2.99
N SER A 104 8.50 39.74 3.75
CA SER A 104 7.51 38.99 4.55
C SER A 104 6.52 38.24 3.67
N GLN A 105 6.11 38.83 2.54
CA GLN A 105 5.18 38.24 1.58
C GLN A 105 5.83 37.10 0.80
N ILE A 106 7.07 37.31 0.33
CA ILE A 106 7.84 36.25 -0.33
C ILE A 106 8.08 35.10 0.66
N TYR A 107 8.45 35.42 1.90
CA TYR A 107 8.63 34.42 2.95
C TYR A 107 7.34 33.63 3.23
N LYS A 108 6.17 34.28 3.23
CA LYS A 108 4.86 33.60 3.32
C LYS A 108 4.60 32.71 2.11
N LEU A 109 4.95 33.11 0.89
CA LEU A 109 4.80 32.27 -0.32
C LEU A 109 5.66 31.00 -0.22
N THR A 110 6.92 31.14 0.23
CA THR A 110 7.82 30.00 0.48
C THR A 110 7.26 29.06 1.56
N ARG A 111 6.45 29.57 2.49
CA ARG A 111 5.71 28.78 3.50
C ARG A 111 4.30 28.34 3.05
N GLY A 112 3.78 28.91 1.96
CA GLY A 112 2.50 28.57 1.35
C GLY A 112 2.58 27.25 0.58
N LEU A 113 3.76 26.95 0.04
CA LEU A 113 4.26 25.57 0.00
C LEU A 113 4.69 25.24 1.44
N ALA A 114 3.82 24.68 2.27
CA ALA A 114 4.09 24.42 3.70
C ALA A 114 5.19 23.36 3.93
N ILE A 115 6.41 23.64 3.49
CA ILE A 115 7.62 22.88 3.78
C ILE A 115 8.17 23.49 5.07
N ASN A 116 7.98 22.77 6.18
CA ASN A 116 8.34 23.26 7.50
C ASN A 116 9.84 23.63 7.59
N THR A 117 10.15 24.90 7.82
CA THR A 117 11.51 25.44 7.98
C THR A 117 11.88 25.76 9.43
N THR A 118 11.14 25.27 10.44
CA THR A 118 11.51 25.53 11.84
C THR A 118 12.86 24.88 12.16
N ASP A 119 13.89 25.73 12.33
CA ASP A 119 15.16 25.45 13.00
C ASP A 119 16.03 24.28 12.47
N LYS A 120 15.87 23.86 11.21
CA LYS A 120 16.73 22.84 10.57
C LYS A 120 17.25 23.30 9.19
N GLN A 121 18.48 22.89 8.87
CA GLN A 121 19.08 22.99 7.53
C GLN A 121 18.07 22.46 6.50
N PHE A 122 17.55 23.36 5.67
CA PHE A 122 16.72 23.02 4.53
C PHE A 122 17.66 22.59 3.40
N THR A 123 17.47 21.39 2.88
CA THR A 123 18.13 20.97 1.64
C THR A 123 17.17 21.26 0.50
N ASP A 124 17.64 21.92 -0.55
CA ASP A 124 16.81 22.24 -1.71
C ASP A 124 16.19 20.97 -2.33
N ALA A 125 14.95 21.10 -2.80
CA ALA A 125 14.35 20.10 -3.66
C ALA A 125 14.98 20.20 -5.06
N VAL A 126 15.33 19.07 -5.66
CA VAL A 126 16.03 19.02 -6.95
C VAL A 126 15.19 18.27 -7.97
N ALA A 127 14.88 18.92 -9.09
CA ALA A 127 14.16 18.32 -10.21
C ALA A 127 14.98 18.52 -11.51
N ASP A 128 15.98 17.66 -11.71
CA ASP A 128 16.98 17.81 -12.78
C ASP A 128 16.58 17.13 -14.11
N ALA A 129 15.41 16.50 -14.17
CA ALA A 129 14.92 15.81 -15.35
C ALA A 129 13.76 16.52 -16.05
N GLU A 130 13.57 16.19 -17.33
CA GLU A 130 12.45 16.68 -18.14
C GLU A 130 11.11 16.32 -17.51
N ARG A 131 10.24 17.32 -17.31
CA ARG A 131 8.89 17.17 -16.72
C ARG A 131 8.92 16.53 -15.32
N ALA A 132 10.00 16.72 -14.58
CA ALA A 132 10.13 16.26 -13.21
C ALA A 132 9.44 17.20 -12.21
N MET A 133 9.04 16.64 -11.08
CA MET A 133 8.53 17.40 -9.93
C MET A 133 9.23 16.91 -8.66
N ALA A 134 9.79 17.84 -7.89
CA ALA A 134 10.35 17.56 -6.57
C ALA A 134 9.76 18.54 -5.54
N ILE A 135 9.16 18.02 -4.46
CA ILE A 135 8.52 18.83 -3.41
C ILE A 135 8.94 18.30 -2.04
N GLY A 136 9.53 19.15 -1.20
CA GLY A 136 9.96 18.82 0.16
C GLY A 136 11.47 18.92 0.33
N SER A 137 11.93 19.16 1.58
CA SER A 137 13.36 19.30 1.88
C SER A 137 14.14 18.04 1.47
N GLY A 138 15.15 18.18 0.62
CA GLY A 138 15.95 17.08 0.08
C GLY A 138 15.20 16.12 -0.87
N ALA A 139 13.98 16.44 -1.30
CA ALA A 139 13.31 15.69 -2.35
C ALA A 139 14.13 15.78 -3.64
N SER A 140 14.33 14.67 -4.35
CA SER A 140 15.17 14.65 -5.55
C SER A 140 14.60 13.77 -6.66
N VAL A 141 14.55 14.33 -7.85
CA VAL A 141 14.42 13.61 -9.11
C VAL A 141 15.71 13.87 -9.89
N ALA A 142 16.56 12.85 -9.98
CA ALA A 142 17.87 12.96 -10.61
C ALA A 142 17.76 13.20 -12.12
N LYS A 143 18.87 13.60 -12.75
CA LYS A 143 18.96 13.75 -14.21
C LYS A 143 18.50 12.47 -14.93
N ASP A 144 17.93 12.64 -16.11
CA ASP A 144 17.33 11.57 -16.93
C ASP A 144 16.15 10.79 -16.30
N ALA A 145 15.69 11.09 -15.08
CA ALA A 145 14.45 10.52 -14.53
C ALA A 145 13.19 11.26 -15.04
N LYS A 146 12.95 11.19 -16.36
CA LYS A 146 11.88 11.97 -17.04
C LYS A 146 10.48 11.59 -16.56
N ASN A 147 9.56 12.56 -16.54
CA ASN A 147 8.16 12.40 -16.14
C ASN A 147 7.96 11.87 -14.71
N SER A 148 8.94 12.06 -13.83
CA SER A 148 8.95 11.50 -12.48
C SER A 148 8.58 12.52 -11.41
N ILE A 149 8.01 12.04 -10.30
CA ILE A 149 7.47 12.86 -9.21
C ILE A 149 8.03 12.37 -7.86
N ALA A 150 8.78 13.22 -7.15
CA ALA A 150 9.22 12.98 -5.78
C ALA A 150 8.58 14.00 -4.82
N ILE A 151 7.80 13.53 -3.84
CA ILE A 151 7.10 14.39 -2.87
C ILE A 151 7.35 13.86 -1.46
N GLY A 152 8.01 14.64 -0.62
CA GLY A 152 8.29 14.30 0.77
C GLY A 152 9.74 14.60 1.14
N ASN A 153 10.02 14.74 2.45
CA ASN A 153 11.38 15.01 2.91
C ASN A 153 12.30 13.83 2.55
N GLY A 154 13.32 14.09 1.73
CA GLY A 154 14.23 13.05 1.25
C GLY A 154 13.63 12.03 0.28
N ALA A 155 12.41 12.25 -0.25
CA ALA A 155 11.85 11.42 -1.32
C ALA A 155 12.78 11.43 -2.53
N LYS A 156 13.07 10.28 -3.14
CA LYS A 156 14.16 10.17 -4.11
C LYS A 156 13.84 9.27 -5.29
N ILE A 157 14.17 9.75 -6.48
CA ILE A 157 14.13 9.01 -7.73
C ILE A 157 15.51 9.11 -8.38
N ASP A 158 16.15 7.96 -8.56
CA ASP A 158 17.53 7.85 -9.07
C ASP A 158 17.62 8.08 -10.59
N GLU A 159 18.85 8.29 -11.07
CA GLU A 159 19.15 8.55 -12.49
C GLU A 159 18.60 7.42 -13.39
N GLY A 160 17.98 7.81 -14.51
CA GLY A 160 17.41 6.88 -15.49
C GLY A 160 16.07 6.23 -15.09
N MET A 161 15.49 6.58 -13.92
CA MET A 161 14.21 6.04 -13.47
C MET A 161 13.04 6.87 -14.03
N HIS A 162 12.58 6.54 -15.25
CA HIS A 162 11.50 7.26 -15.94
C HIS A 162 10.11 6.91 -15.40
N SER A 163 9.20 7.89 -15.42
CA SER A 163 7.78 7.74 -15.04
C SER A 163 7.58 7.15 -13.64
N ALA A 164 8.49 7.47 -12.72
CA ALA A 164 8.49 6.98 -11.35
C ALA A 164 7.78 7.96 -10.42
N ILE A 165 7.10 7.45 -9.39
CA ILE A 165 6.41 8.28 -8.39
C ILE A 165 6.81 7.82 -7.00
N ALA A 166 7.40 8.71 -6.22
CA ALA A 166 7.79 8.49 -4.83
C ALA A 166 7.14 9.56 -3.92
N ILE A 167 6.22 9.16 -3.05
CA ILE A 167 5.46 10.05 -2.17
C ILE A 167 5.59 9.59 -0.72
N GLY A 168 6.28 10.37 0.11
CA GLY A 168 6.52 10.08 1.52
C GLY A 168 7.91 10.51 1.96
N HIS A 169 8.13 10.64 3.27
CA HIS A 169 9.48 10.82 3.81
C HIS A 169 10.35 9.65 3.35
N THR A 170 11.52 9.95 2.78
CA THR A 170 12.52 8.98 2.24
C THR A 170 11.99 7.91 1.27
N ALA A 171 10.81 8.10 0.67
CA ALA A 171 10.26 7.15 -0.30
C ALA A 171 11.14 7.07 -1.56
N THR A 172 11.26 5.87 -2.15
CA THR A 172 12.06 5.64 -3.37
C THR A 172 11.31 4.83 -4.41
N ALA A 173 11.45 5.19 -5.69
CA ALA A 173 10.80 4.48 -6.80
C ALA A 173 11.73 4.35 -8.01
N ALA A 174 11.68 3.19 -8.67
CA ALA A 174 12.36 2.88 -9.93
C ALA A 174 11.46 3.16 -11.16
N THR A 175 11.96 2.85 -12.36
CA THR A 175 11.24 3.07 -13.63
C THR A 175 9.82 2.51 -13.61
N SER A 176 8.84 3.38 -13.90
CA SER A 176 7.41 3.05 -13.93
C SER A 176 6.87 2.47 -12.61
N ALA A 177 7.57 2.70 -11.50
CA ALA A 177 7.18 2.23 -10.18
C ALA A 177 6.46 3.32 -9.38
N LEU A 178 5.68 2.90 -8.39
CA LEU A 178 4.95 3.77 -7.48
C LEU A 178 5.26 3.40 -6.02
N ALA A 179 5.86 4.31 -5.26
CA ALA A 179 6.08 4.19 -3.83
C ALA A 179 5.30 5.28 -3.08
N ILE A 180 4.37 4.90 -2.20
CA ILE A 180 3.59 5.83 -1.37
C ILE A 180 3.66 5.39 0.09
N GLY A 181 4.22 6.24 0.96
CA GLY A 181 4.36 6.00 2.40
C GLY A 181 5.73 6.42 2.91
N ASP A 182 5.83 6.68 4.22
CA ASP A 182 7.12 6.94 4.86
C ASP A 182 8.04 5.72 4.72
N SER A 183 9.23 5.96 4.16
CA SER A 183 10.25 4.97 3.82
C SER A 183 9.76 3.84 2.90
N ALA A 184 8.72 4.07 2.09
CA ALA A 184 8.27 3.11 1.08
C ALA A 184 9.32 2.95 -0.03
N SER A 185 9.57 1.72 -0.47
CA SER A 185 10.60 1.38 -1.46
C SER A 185 9.99 0.57 -2.60
N ALA A 186 9.94 1.13 -3.80
CA ALA A 186 9.52 0.44 -5.02
C ALA A 186 10.68 0.40 -6.02
N LYS A 187 11.75 -0.35 -5.72
CA LYS A 187 12.97 -0.39 -6.55
C LYS A 187 12.88 -1.37 -7.73
N GLY A 188 11.85 -2.20 -7.77
CA GLY A 188 11.57 -3.02 -8.95
C GLY A 188 10.97 -2.20 -10.09
N LYS A 189 11.34 -2.52 -11.34
CA LYS A 189 10.66 -1.95 -12.51
C LYS A 189 9.17 -2.32 -12.47
N ASN A 190 8.28 -1.37 -12.73
CA ASN A 190 6.81 -1.56 -12.65
C ASN A 190 6.29 -1.99 -11.26
N ALA A 191 7.07 -1.79 -10.19
CA ALA A 191 6.67 -2.20 -8.85
C ALA A 191 5.71 -1.20 -8.20
N PHE A 192 4.94 -1.66 -7.22
CA PHE A 192 4.00 -0.85 -6.46
C PHE A 192 4.20 -1.10 -4.96
N ALA A 193 4.60 -0.08 -4.20
CA ALA A 193 4.73 -0.12 -2.75
C ALA A 193 3.83 0.93 -2.09
N LEU A 194 2.90 0.51 -1.22
CA LEU A 194 1.97 1.39 -0.52
C LEU A 194 1.94 1.07 0.98
N GLY A 195 2.45 1.99 1.82
CA GLY A 195 2.44 1.88 3.28
C GLY A 195 3.79 2.22 3.92
N TYR A 196 3.79 2.45 5.24
CA TYR A 196 5.01 2.69 6.03
C TYR A 196 5.98 1.51 5.87
N GLN A 197 7.16 1.77 5.31
CA GLN A 197 8.21 0.77 5.03
C GLN A 197 7.74 -0.41 4.13
N ALA A 198 6.71 -0.21 3.29
CA ALA A 198 6.37 -1.20 2.27
C ALA A 198 7.50 -1.32 1.24
N LYS A 199 7.85 -2.55 0.85
CA LYS A 199 8.99 -2.85 -0.01
C LYS A 199 8.58 -3.71 -1.21
N ALA A 200 8.77 -3.19 -2.41
CA ALA A 200 8.54 -3.82 -3.70
C ALA A 200 9.79 -3.64 -4.59
N ASP A 201 10.85 -4.36 -4.24
CA ASP A 201 12.20 -4.14 -4.81
C ASP A 201 12.53 -5.03 -6.01
N THR A 202 11.60 -5.91 -6.42
CA THR A 202 11.73 -6.79 -7.60
C THR A 202 10.68 -6.46 -8.67
N VAL A 203 10.92 -6.88 -9.90
CA VAL A 203 10.11 -6.48 -11.08
C VAL A 203 8.65 -6.87 -10.90
N GLY A 204 7.74 -5.91 -11.12
CA GLY A 204 6.29 -6.13 -11.10
C GLY A 204 5.71 -6.51 -9.73
N MET A 205 6.49 -6.45 -8.66
CA MET A 205 6.05 -6.77 -7.31
C MET A 205 5.04 -5.73 -6.80
N ILE A 206 4.01 -6.19 -6.09
CA ILE A 206 3.01 -5.33 -5.43
C ILE A 206 3.10 -5.58 -3.92
N SER A 207 3.37 -4.54 -3.14
CA SER A 207 3.42 -4.58 -1.67
C SER A 207 2.53 -3.51 -1.07
N ILE A 208 1.48 -3.92 -0.36
CA ILE A 208 0.50 -3.04 0.24
C ILE A 208 0.37 -3.36 1.73
N GLY A 209 0.56 -2.35 2.57
CA GLY A 209 0.52 -2.47 4.03
C GLY A 209 1.86 -2.09 4.66
N SER A 210 1.81 -1.77 5.96
CA SER A 210 3.01 -1.41 6.68
C SER A 210 3.96 -2.61 6.79
N HIS A 211 5.24 -2.41 6.49
CA HIS A 211 6.28 -3.45 6.46
C HIS A 211 5.93 -4.65 5.53
N ALA A 212 5.08 -4.46 4.52
CA ALA A 212 4.83 -5.50 3.52
C ALA A 212 6.10 -5.71 2.67
N GLY A 213 6.52 -6.97 2.48
CA GLY A 213 7.66 -7.33 1.62
C GLY A 213 9.05 -7.05 2.20
N THR A 214 9.19 -6.73 3.49
CA THR A 214 10.50 -6.34 4.07
C THR A 214 11.52 -7.46 4.22
N ASP A 215 11.07 -8.71 4.34
CA ASP A 215 11.90 -9.92 4.56
C ASP A 215 12.39 -10.59 3.25
N THR A 216 12.26 -9.93 2.10
CA THR A 216 12.85 -10.42 0.85
C THR A 216 14.35 -10.16 0.89
N GLY A 217 15.13 -11.09 1.48
CA GLY A 217 16.59 -11.06 1.39
C GLY A 217 16.99 -10.80 -0.08
N GLY A 218 17.92 -9.88 -0.33
CA GLY A 218 18.17 -9.30 -1.66
C GLY A 218 18.63 -10.27 -2.76
N THR A 219 18.67 -11.57 -2.48
CA THR A 219 19.00 -12.66 -3.40
C THR A 219 17.78 -13.51 -3.80
N VAL A 220 16.62 -13.27 -3.20
CA VAL A 220 15.40 -14.05 -3.44
C VAL A 220 14.60 -13.41 -4.57
N ASP A 221 14.27 -14.22 -5.58
CA ASP A 221 13.47 -13.77 -6.71
C ASP A 221 11.98 -13.78 -6.38
N THR A 222 11.46 -12.59 -6.08
CA THR A 222 10.05 -12.36 -5.73
C THR A 222 9.31 -11.59 -6.81
N SER A 223 9.81 -11.64 -8.05
CA SER A 223 9.22 -10.92 -9.17
C SER A 223 7.75 -11.28 -9.34
N TYR A 224 6.92 -10.30 -9.69
CA TYR A 224 5.48 -10.41 -9.92
C TYR A 224 4.63 -10.88 -8.73
N SER A 225 5.20 -11.00 -7.54
CA SER A 225 4.46 -11.40 -6.35
C SER A 225 3.55 -10.28 -5.84
N VAL A 226 2.44 -10.68 -5.21
CA VAL A 226 1.44 -9.76 -4.63
C VAL A 226 1.38 -9.95 -3.12
N ILE A 227 1.68 -8.90 -2.37
CA ILE A 227 1.75 -8.90 -0.91
C ILE A 227 0.80 -7.84 -0.38
N ILE A 228 -0.21 -8.27 0.38
CA ILE A 228 -1.23 -7.36 0.91
C ILE A 228 -1.44 -7.68 2.39
N GLY A 229 -0.92 -6.83 3.27
CA GLY A 229 -1.11 -6.92 4.72
C GLY A 229 0.08 -6.41 5.52
N LEU A 230 -0.18 -5.96 6.75
CA LEU A 230 0.86 -5.60 7.72
C LEU A 230 1.85 -6.76 7.89
N GLN A 231 3.14 -6.55 7.61
CA GLN A 231 4.19 -7.57 7.72
C GLN A 231 3.97 -8.83 6.88
N ALA A 232 3.11 -8.78 5.85
CA ALA A 232 2.98 -9.89 4.90
C ALA A 232 4.26 -10.00 4.05
N ASN A 233 4.57 -11.21 3.58
CA ASN A 233 5.80 -11.47 2.82
C ASN A 233 5.64 -12.54 1.73
N ALA A 234 6.44 -12.44 0.68
CA ALA A 234 6.59 -13.45 -0.36
C ALA A 234 8.07 -13.81 -0.49
N SER A 235 8.39 -15.09 -0.54
CA SER A 235 9.76 -15.59 -0.65
C SER A 235 10.03 -16.29 -1.99
N VAL A 236 9.09 -16.24 -2.92
CA VAL A 236 9.18 -16.90 -4.23
C VAL A 236 8.44 -16.06 -5.29
N ARG A 237 8.79 -16.24 -6.56
CA ARG A 237 8.17 -15.57 -7.72
C ARG A 237 6.69 -15.92 -7.86
N ASP A 238 5.90 -14.99 -8.41
CA ASP A 238 4.49 -15.17 -8.78
C ASP A 238 3.59 -15.62 -7.62
N SER A 239 4.02 -15.40 -6.38
CA SER A 239 3.29 -15.83 -5.20
C SER A 239 2.43 -14.73 -4.62
N ILE A 240 1.41 -15.11 -3.85
CA ILE A 240 0.45 -14.16 -3.29
C ILE A 240 0.40 -14.35 -1.77
N ALA A 241 0.75 -13.32 -1.01
CA ALA A 241 0.59 -13.29 0.43
C ALA A 241 -0.53 -12.32 0.83
N LEU A 242 -1.63 -12.85 1.36
CA LEU A 242 -2.84 -12.07 1.66
C LEU A 242 -3.17 -12.12 3.16
N GLY A 243 -3.28 -10.94 3.77
CA GLY A 243 -3.53 -10.75 5.19
C GLY A 243 -2.25 -10.50 6.00
N GLY A 244 -2.40 -9.83 7.15
CA GLY A 244 -1.25 -9.48 8.00
C GLY A 244 -0.45 -10.69 8.45
N SER A 245 0.88 -10.58 8.42
CA SER A 245 1.83 -11.66 8.74
C SER A 245 1.70 -12.94 7.90
N SER A 246 0.99 -12.91 6.76
CA SER A 246 0.99 -14.05 5.83
C SER A 246 2.34 -14.18 5.13
N ILE A 247 2.81 -15.41 4.90
CA ILE A 247 4.06 -15.70 4.19
C ILE A 247 3.76 -16.66 3.04
N ALA A 248 4.07 -16.27 1.81
CA ALA A 248 3.99 -17.12 0.63
C ALA A 248 5.39 -17.62 0.24
N ASP A 249 5.68 -18.89 0.54
CA ASP A 249 7.01 -19.50 0.43
C ASP A 249 7.01 -20.84 -0.31
N VAL A 250 5.94 -21.13 -1.06
CA VAL A 250 5.80 -22.35 -1.87
C VAL A 250 5.94 -21.98 -3.34
N GLU A 251 6.99 -22.49 -3.98
CA GLU A 251 7.35 -22.24 -5.38
C GLU A 251 6.33 -22.82 -6.38
N ALA A 252 6.47 -22.44 -7.65
CA ALA A 252 5.82 -23.11 -8.76
C ALA A 252 6.37 -24.54 -8.93
N GLY A 253 5.57 -25.43 -9.52
CA GLY A 253 5.98 -26.81 -9.81
C GLY A 253 5.96 -27.74 -8.61
N ILE A 254 5.28 -27.39 -7.53
CA ILE A 254 5.16 -28.25 -6.36
C ILE A 254 4.02 -29.24 -6.59
N ALA A 255 4.36 -30.53 -6.52
CA ALA A 255 3.39 -31.62 -6.63
C ALA A 255 2.53 -31.72 -5.36
N GLY A 256 1.22 -31.82 -5.56
CA GLY A 256 0.23 -32.03 -4.49
C GLY A 256 0.31 -33.43 -3.89
N TYR A 257 -0.10 -33.56 -2.62
CA TYR A 257 -0.16 -34.85 -1.92
C TYR A 257 -1.31 -35.72 -2.41
N ASP A 258 -1.02 -36.96 -2.83
CA ASP A 258 -2.02 -37.97 -3.19
C ASP A 258 -2.24 -38.96 -2.03
N PRO A 259 -3.42 -38.93 -1.37
CA PRO A 259 -3.70 -39.80 -0.23
C PRO A 259 -3.81 -41.30 -0.61
N ARG A 260 -4.03 -41.64 -1.88
CA ARG A 260 -4.14 -43.04 -2.34
C ARG A 260 -2.77 -43.72 -2.33
N THR A 261 -1.73 -42.99 -2.70
CA THR A 261 -0.34 -43.47 -2.75
C THR A 261 0.45 -43.08 -1.49
N ARG A 262 -0.11 -42.18 -0.67
CA ARG A 262 0.51 -41.58 0.53
C ARG A 262 1.81 -40.85 0.21
N LYS A 263 1.93 -40.30 -0.99
CA LYS A 263 3.09 -39.56 -1.51
C LYS A 263 2.62 -38.38 -2.34
N ASN A 264 3.54 -37.50 -2.73
CA ASN A 264 3.23 -36.49 -3.73
C ASN A 264 2.90 -37.17 -5.08
N SER A 265 1.97 -36.58 -5.81
CA SER A 265 1.50 -37.09 -7.09
C SER A 265 2.59 -36.99 -8.16
N ASP A 266 2.78 -38.06 -8.94
CA ASP A 266 3.66 -38.03 -10.13
C ASP A 266 2.96 -37.42 -11.36
N LYS A 267 1.67 -37.08 -11.25
CA LYS A 267 0.88 -36.48 -12.32
C LYS A 267 1.32 -35.06 -12.58
N GLN A 268 1.42 -34.71 -13.86
CA GLN A 268 1.83 -33.40 -14.35
C GLN A 268 0.66 -32.48 -14.71
N ASP A 269 -0.58 -32.94 -14.52
CA ASP A 269 -1.74 -32.11 -14.83
C ASP A 269 -1.95 -31.01 -13.77
N PRO A 270 -2.57 -29.86 -14.13
CA PRO A 270 -2.67 -28.71 -13.23
C PRO A 270 -3.46 -28.94 -11.93
N ALA A 271 -4.25 -30.01 -11.83
CA ALA A 271 -4.94 -30.34 -10.58
C ALA A 271 -4.00 -30.93 -9.53
N TRP A 272 -2.86 -31.49 -9.96
CA TRP A 272 -1.88 -32.13 -9.09
C TRP A 272 -0.52 -31.43 -9.07
N HIS A 273 -0.27 -30.48 -9.97
CA HIS A 273 1.02 -29.80 -10.11
C HIS A 273 0.83 -28.30 -10.32
N SER A 274 1.34 -27.47 -9.40
CA SER A 274 1.16 -26.01 -9.48
C SER A 274 1.95 -25.40 -10.64
N ALA A 275 1.34 -24.51 -11.41
CA ALA A 275 2.04 -23.76 -12.47
C ALA A 275 2.73 -22.48 -11.96
N TRP A 276 2.32 -21.98 -10.79
CA TRP A 276 2.73 -20.69 -10.22
C TRP A 276 2.99 -20.81 -8.72
N GLY A 277 3.63 -19.78 -8.14
CA GLY A 277 3.81 -19.67 -6.70
C GLY A 277 2.47 -19.67 -5.95
N ALA A 278 2.46 -20.18 -4.73
CA ALA A 278 1.22 -20.38 -4.00
C ALA A 278 0.58 -19.06 -3.50
N LEU A 279 -0.74 -19.08 -3.38
CA LEU A 279 -1.49 -18.17 -2.52
C LEU A 279 -1.38 -18.64 -1.06
N SER A 280 -0.85 -17.78 -0.20
CA SER A 280 -0.83 -17.95 1.25
C SER A 280 -1.70 -16.92 1.95
N ILE A 281 -2.55 -17.41 2.85
CA ILE A 281 -3.39 -16.59 3.73
C ILE A 281 -2.98 -16.71 5.19
N GLY A 282 -1.75 -17.13 5.46
CA GLY A 282 -1.24 -17.35 6.81
C GLY A 282 0.26 -17.60 6.85
N ASN A 283 0.72 -18.08 7.99
CA ASN A 283 2.10 -18.45 8.24
C ASN A 283 2.12 -19.75 9.06
N SER A 284 2.22 -20.87 8.36
CA SER A 284 2.20 -22.21 8.95
C SER A 284 3.40 -22.45 9.87
N LYS A 285 4.58 -21.90 9.53
CA LYS A 285 5.79 -21.94 10.37
C LYS A 285 5.58 -21.30 11.74
N GLN A 286 4.65 -20.35 11.85
CA GLN A 286 4.25 -19.70 13.10
C GLN A 286 2.86 -20.17 13.61
N GLY A 287 2.26 -21.21 13.01
CA GLY A 287 0.92 -21.70 13.38
C GLY A 287 -0.23 -20.72 13.12
N LYS A 288 -0.01 -19.65 12.35
CA LYS A 288 -1.02 -18.62 12.04
C LYS A 288 -1.78 -19.02 10.78
N THR A 289 -2.94 -19.66 10.92
CA THR A 289 -3.80 -20.02 9.79
C THR A 289 -5.07 -19.17 9.76
N ARG A 290 -5.73 -19.14 8.60
CA ARG A 290 -7.03 -18.48 8.42
C ARG A 290 -8.01 -19.44 7.78
N GLN A 291 -9.28 -19.29 8.10
CA GLN A 291 -10.37 -19.96 7.38
C GLN A 291 -10.67 -19.22 6.07
N ILE A 292 -10.99 -19.99 5.02
CA ILE A 292 -11.62 -19.46 3.81
C ILE A 292 -13.11 -19.80 3.90
N ILE A 293 -13.95 -18.79 4.10
CA ILE A 293 -15.40 -18.95 4.25
C ILE A 293 -16.14 -18.56 2.97
N ASN A 294 -17.41 -18.93 2.86
CA ASN A 294 -18.26 -18.66 1.70
C ASN A 294 -17.77 -19.31 0.38
N VAL A 295 -17.15 -20.48 0.49
CA VAL A 295 -16.71 -21.28 -0.64
C VAL A 295 -17.87 -22.16 -1.13
N ALA A 296 -18.39 -21.86 -2.33
CA ALA A 296 -19.36 -22.71 -3.00
C ALA A 296 -18.78 -24.09 -3.33
N ALA A 297 -19.63 -25.09 -3.55
CA ALA A 297 -19.18 -26.44 -3.87
C ALA A 297 -18.41 -26.45 -5.20
N GLY A 298 -17.20 -27.01 -5.19
CA GLY A 298 -16.37 -27.14 -6.38
C GLY A 298 -16.96 -28.12 -7.39
N THR A 299 -16.75 -27.84 -8.67
CA THR A 299 -17.29 -28.61 -9.81
C THR A 299 -16.21 -29.22 -10.69
N LYS A 300 -15.05 -28.55 -10.79
CA LYS A 300 -13.87 -29.00 -11.54
C LYS A 300 -12.80 -29.54 -10.59
N ASP A 301 -11.86 -30.31 -11.13
CA ASP A 301 -10.75 -30.89 -10.37
C ASP A 301 -9.84 -29.86 -9.68
N THR A 302 -9.84 -28.60 -10.14
CA THR A 302 -9.05 -27.49 -9.58
C THR A 302 -9.86 -26.54 -8.70
N ASP A 303 -11.15 -26.81 -8.48
CA ASP A 303 -11.96 -25.99 -7.59
C ASP A 303 -11.68 -26.35 -6.12
N ALA A 304 -11.79 -25.36 -5.23
CA ALA A 304 -11.71 -25.63 -3.80
C ALA A 304 -12.90 -26.51 -3.34
N VAL A 305 -12.61 -27.50 -2.50
CA VAL A 305 -13.64 -28.34 -1.87
C VAL A 305 -14.10 -27.69 -0.57
N ASN A 306 -15.41 -27.55 -0.37
CA ASN A 306 -15.96 -27.07 0.89
C ASN A 306 -16.29 -28.21 1.87
N VAL A 307 -16.56 -27.86 3.13
CA VAL A 307 -16.84 -28.84 4.19
C VAL A 307 -18.10 -29.67 3.91
N ALA A 308 -19.09 -29.13 3.19
CA ALA A 308 -20.31 -29.87 2.85
C ALA A 308 -20.04 -31.02 1.87
N GLN A 309 -19.18 -30.80 0.87
CA GLN A 309 -18.74 -31.87 -0.05
C GLN A 309 -17.97 -32.97 0.69
N LEU A 310 -17.10 -32.59 1.63
CA LEU A 310 -16.35 -33.56 2.43
C LEU A 310 -17.26 -34.41 3.33
N LYS A 311 -18.27 -33.80 3.97
CA LYS A 311 -19.27 -34.53 4.77
C LYS A 311 -20.09 -35.50 3.92
N ALA A 312 -20.57 -35.05 2.76
CA ALA A 312 -21.31 -35.91 1.83
C ALA A 312 -20.46 -37.13 1.37
N LEU A 313 -19.16 -36.93 1.16
CA LEU A 313 -18.25 -38.05 0.87
C LEU A 313 -18.14 -39.00 2.07
N GLN A 314 -17.94 -38.48 3.28
CA GLN A 314 -17.87 -39.29 4.50
C GLN A 314 -19.12 -40.18 4.66
N ASP A 315 -20.31 -39.61 4.46
CA ASP A 315 -21.58 -40.33 4.54
C ASP A 315 -21.67 -41.46 3.50
N SER A 316 -21.13 -41.25 2.29
CA SER A 316 -21.11 -42.27 1.22
C SER A 316 -20.13 -43.41 1.46
N THR A 317 -19.06 -43.18 2.23
CA THR A 317 -17.96 -44.16 2.42
C THR A 317 -18.14 -45.09 3.61
N ASN A 318 -19.13 -44.85 4.47
CA ASN A 318 -19.50 -45.81 5.51
C ASN A 318 -20.21 -47.01 4.88
N PRO A 319 -19.71 -48.26 5.03
CA PRO A 319 -20.42 -49.43 4.51
C PRO A 319 -21.77 -49.48 5.20
N ASN A 320 -22.82 -49.21 4.43
CA ASN A 320 -24.19 -49.11 4.90
C ASN A 320 -24.99 -50.03 3.99
N TRP A 321 -24.97 -51.32 4.31
CA TRP A 321 -25.77 -52.32 3.62
C TRP A 321 -26.74 -52.95 4.62
N GLU A 322 -27.94 -53.27 4.15
CA GLU A 322 -28.98 -53.87 4.98
C GLU A 322 -28.87 -55.40 4.94
N LEU A 323 -28.75 -56.04 6.10
CA LEU A 323 -28.96 -57.48 6.27
C LEU A 323 -30.45 -57.73 6.57
N SER A 324 -31.05 -58.67 5.86
CA SER A 324 -32.34 -59.26 6.24
C SER A 324 -32.31 -60.77 6.04
N VAL A 325 -33.00 -61.50 6.89
CA VAL A 325 -33.17 -62.95 6.77
C VAL A 325 -34.64 -63.22 6.49
N ASP A 326 -34.93 -63.92 5.39
CA ASP A 326 -36.29 -64.18 4.90
C ASP A 326 -37.17 -62.91 4.78
N GLY A 327 -36.54 -61.78 4.43
CA GLY A 327 -37.21 -60.49 4.30
C GLY A 327 -37.63 -59.82 5.61
N LYS A 328 -37.22 -60.36 6.77
CA LYS A 328 -37.56 -59.82 8.11
C LYS A 328 -36.36 -59.12 8.77
N ASN A 329 -36.67 -58.22 9.71
CA ASN A 329 -35.71 -57.59 10.63
C ASN A 329 -34.49 -56.95 9.94
N LYS A 330 -34.74 -56.07 8.97
CA LYS A 330 -33.69 -55.30 8.29
C LYS A 330 -32.78 -54.60 9.30
N THR A 331 -31.50 -54.92 9.24
CA THR A 331 -30.48 -54.38 10.12
C THR A 331 -29.40 -53.73 9.28
N ASN A 332 -29.08 -52.49 9.57
CA ASN A 332 -27.99 -51.79 8.91
C ASN A 332 -26.66 -52.32 9.46
N VAL A 333 -25.84 -52.92 8.61
CA VAL A 333 -24.50 -53.39 8.95
C VAL A 333 -23.50 -52.30 8.57
N ASN A 334 -22.84 -51.73 9.58
CA ASN A 334 -21.87 -50.65 9.41
C ASN A 334 -20.80 -50.65 10.52
N SER A 335 -19.95 -49.62 10.56
CA SER A 335 -18.86 -49.52 11.53
C SER A 335 -19.30 -49.31 12.98
N THR A 336 -20.48 -48.76 13.23
CA THR A 336 -21.05 -48.59 14.57
C THR A 336 -22.02 -49.71 14.95
N ASN A 337 -22.48 -50.50 13.97
CA ASN A 337 -23.32 -51.68 14.15
C ASN A 337 -22.77 -52.85 13.30
N PRO A 338 -21.68 -53.52 13.76
CA PRO A 338 -21.08 -54.62 13.02
C PRO A 338 -22.00 -55.84 12.98
N MET A 339 -21.93 -56.61 11.89
CA MET A 339 -22.62 -57.91 11.82
C MET A 339 -21.83 -58.94 12.63
N ASP A 340 -22.52 -59.58 13.56
CA ASP A 340 -22.04 -60.78 14.24
C ASP A 340 -22.84 -61.99 13.75
N LEU A 341 -22.14 -63.08 13.44
CA LEU A 341 -22.76 -64.34 13.02
C LEU A 341 -22.52 -65.36 14.13
N ALA A 342 -23.59 -65.73 14.83
CA ALA A 342 -23.55 -66.67 15.94
C ALA A 342 -24.48 -67.87 15.68
N ALA A 343 -24.07 -69.05 16.15
CA ALA A 343 -25.00 -70.15 16.37
C ALA A 343 -25.39 -70.18 17.85
N GLU A 344 -26.70 -70.24 18.11
CA GLU A 344 -27.22 -70.37 19.48
C GLU A 344 -27.15 -71.82 19.99
N SER A 345 -27.19 -72.80 19.08
CA SER A 345 -27.08 -74.22 19.42
C SER A 345 -25.66 -74.73 19.24
N ALA A 346 -25.28 -75.75 20.01
CA ALA A 346 -24.02 -76.46 19.83
C ALA A 346 -23.97 -77.32 18.56
N ASN A 347 -25.08 -77.50 17.83
CA ASN A 347 -25.15 -78.34 16.63
C ASN A 347 -24.49 -77.72 15.39
N LEU A 348 -24.34 -76.39 15.38
CA LEU A 348 -23.69 -75.66 14.30
C LEU A 348 -22.43 -75.00 14.84
N THR A 349 -21.31 -75.28 14.18
CA THR A 349 -20.04 -74.62 14.47
C THR A 349 -19.81 -73.54 13.42
N LEU A 350 -19.69 -72.29 13.87
CA LEU A 350 -19.25 -71.17 13.04
C LEU A 350 -17.80 -70.86 13.35
N THR A 351 -16.94 -70.90 12.33
CA THR A 351 -15.54 -70.49 12.47
C THR A 351 -15.20 -69.42 11.45
N LYS A 352 -14.38 -68.45 11.87
CA LYS A 352 -13.72 -67.51 10.97
C LYS A 352 -12.30 -68.00 10.72
N GLY A 353 -11.95 -68.26 9.47
CA GLY A 353 -10.59 -68.65 9.13
C GLY A 353 -9.61 -67.52 9.46
N GLU A 354 -8.57 -67.81 10.25
CA GLU A 354 -7.58 -66.81 10.71
C GLU A 354 -6.79 -66.14 9.57
N LYS A 355 -6.64 -66.84 8.44
CA LYS A 355 -5.82 -66.39 7.29
C LYS A 355 -6.63 -65.91 6.10
N ASP A 356 -7.75 -66.58 5.78
CA ASP A 356 -8.58 -66.30 4.60
C ASP A 356 -9.84 -65.50 4.93
N ASN A 357 -10.11 -65.26 6.22
CA ASN A 357 -11.29 -64.58 6.74
C ASN A 357 -12.63 -65.20 6.30
N LYS A 358 -12.62 -66.43 5.77
CA LYS A 358 -13.86 -67.12 5.36
C LYS A 358 -14.68 -67.48 6.60
N VAL A 359 -15.97 -67.21 6.53
CA VAL A 359 -16.94 -67.75 7.47
C VAL A 359 -17.25 -69.18 7.02
N LYS A 360 -16.99 -70.15 7.88
CA LYS A 360 -17.26 -71.56 7.64
C LYS A 360 -18.40 -72.01 8.54
N PHE A 361 -19.34 -72.71 7.93
CA PHE A 361 -20.43 -73.39 8.60
C PHE A 361 -20.14 -74.87 8.56
N ASP A 362 -20.13 -75.52 9.71
CA ASP A 362 -20.00 -76.96 9.82
C ASP A 362 -20.98 -77.49 10.86
N LEU A 363 -21.33 -78.77 10.74
CA LEU A 363 -22.06 -79.47 11.77
C LEU A 363 -21.10 -79.84 12.89
N ALA A 364 -21.56 -79.76 14.14
CA ALA A 364 -20.82 -80.32 15.24
C ALA A 364 -20.72 -81.85 15.10
N LYS A 365 -19.67 -82.44 15.68
CA LYS A 365 -19.48 -83.90 15.65
C LYS A 365 -20.64 -84.64 16.33
N ASP A 366 -21.13 -84.05 17.42
CA ASP A 366 -22.30 -84.53 18.14
C ASP A 366 -23.46 -83.58 17.88
N ILE A 367 -24.56 -84.12 17.37
CA ILE A 367 -25.79 -83.37 17.08
C ILE A 367 -26.85 -83.78 18.09
N VAL A 368 -27.21 -82.85 18.98
CA VAL A 368 -28.26 -83.04 19.99
C VAL A 368 -29.52 -82.36 19.49
N ILE A 369 -30.51 -83.16 19.12
CA ILE A 369 -31.79 -82.71 18.59
C ILE A 369 -32.90 -83.52 19.23
N ASP A 370 -34.04 -82.88 19.49
CA ASP A 370 -35.18 -83.53 20.14
C ASP A 370 -35.79 -84.61 19.25
N LYS A 371 -35.74 -84.40 17.94
CA LYS A 371 -36.37 -85.28 16.95
C LYS A 371 -35.69 -85.17 15.59
N VAL A 372 -35.37 -86.32 15.00
CA VAL A 372 -35.19 -86.47 13.55
C VAL A 372 -36.47 -87.03 12.99
N GLN A 373 -37.10 -86.33 12.05
CA GLN A 373 -38.27 -86.83 11.36
C GLN A 373 -37.98 -86.98 9.87
N THR A 374 -38.09 -88.21 9.37
CA THR A 374 -37.93 -88.55 7.94
C THR A 374 -39.22 -89.16 7.43
N GLY A 375 -40.13 -88.31 6.96
CA GLY A 375 -41.50 -88.71 6.62
C GLY A 375 -42.30 -89.10 7.86
N ASN A 376 -42.82 -90.33 7.90
CA ASN A 376 -43.56 -90.88 9.05
C ASN A 376 -42.63 -91.52 10.10
N ASN A 377 -41.34 -91.61 9.83
CA ASN A 377 -40.38 -92.19 10.77
C ASN A 377 -39.83 -91.10 11.68
N ILE A 378 -39.84 -91.37 12.97
CA ILE A 378 -39.45 -90.45 14.02
C ILE A 378 -38.37 -91.13 14.84
N LEU A 379 -37.21 -90.50 14.95
CA LEU A 379 -36.23 -90.82 15.98
C LEU A 379 -36.24 -89.66 16.97
N ASP A 380 -36.78 -89.91 18.17
CA ASP A 380 -36.85 -88.95 19.25
C ASP A 380 -36.41 -89.57 20.59
N ALA A 381 -36.64 -88.88 21.71
CA ALA A 381 -36.31 -89.35 23.05
C ALA A 381 -36.96 -90.70 23.43
N THR A 382 -38.01 -91.14 22.73
CA THR A 382 -38.71 -92.41 22.96
C THR A 382 -38.20 -93.56 22.09
N GLY A 383 -37.36 -93.28 21.09
CA GLY A 383 -36.74 -94.29 20.21
C GLY A 383 -37.04 -94.06 18.72
N LEU A 384 -36.69 -95.05 17.90
CA LEU A 384 -36.99 -95.05 16.46
C LEU A 384 -38.40 -95.62 16.23
N VAL A 385 -39.37 -94.75 16.02
CA VAL A 385 -40.71 -95.10 15.53
C VAL A 385 -40.66 -95.12 14.01
N ILE A 386 -40.91 -96.29 13.42
CA ILE A 386 -40.96 -96.46 11.95
C ILE A 386 -42.43 -96.54 11.53
N GLY A 387 -42.91 -95.51 10.84
CA GLY A 387 -44.32 -95.43 10.43
C GLY A 387 -44.69 -96.60 9.52
N ASN A 388 -45.60 -97.45 9.98
CA ASN A 388 -46.04 -98.70 9.32
C ASN A 388 -44.91 -99.66 8.92
N GLY A 389 -43.76 -99.62 9.61
CA GLY A 389 -42.56 -100.28 9.13
C GLY A 389 -41.64 -100.81 10.22
N PRO A 390 -40.65 -101.61 9.81
CA PRO A 390 -39.45 -101.87 10.59
C PRO A 390 -38.17 -101.54 9.84
N LYS A 391 -37.12 -102.21 10.28
CA LYS A 391 -35.84 -101.65 10.63
C LYS A 391 -34.98 -101.54 9.40
N ILE A 392 -34.28 -100.42 9.25
CA ILE A 392 -33.12 -100.40 8.36
C ILE A 392 -31.93 -101.03 9.08
N THR A 393 -31.37 -102.05 8.43
CA THR A 393 -30.05 -102.58 8.75
C THR A 393 -29.18 -102.51 7.51
N THR A 394 -27.87 -102.45 7.72
CA THR A 394 -26.88 -102.59 6.65
C THR A 394 -26.86 -104.00 6.04
N SER A 395 -27.55 -104.97 6.66
CA SER A 395 -27.84 -106.33 6.15
C SER A 395 -29.22 -106.45 5.49
N GLY A 396 -29.97 -105.35 5.41
CA GLY A 396 -31.33 -105.34 4.90
C GLY A 396 -32.38 -105.14 5.98
N ILE A 397 -33.62 -105.02 5.55
CA ILE A 397 -34.67 -104.39 6.32
C ILE A 397 -35.57 -105.44 6.98
N ASP A 398 -35.92 -105.28 8.27
CA ASP A 398 -37.04 -105.98 8.92
C ASP A 398 -38.33 -105.26 8.48
N ALA A 399 -39.38 -105.96 8.05
CA ALA A 399 -40.32 -105.44 7.04
C ALA A 399 -41.81 -105.28 7.42
N GLY A 400 -42.24 -105.49 8.65
CA GLY A 400 -43.49 -104.88 9.16
C GLY A 400 -44.55 -105.92 9.37
N GLY A 401 -44.11 -107.04 9.94
CA GLY A 401 -44.85 -108.29 10.03
C GLY A 401 -44.19 -109.46 9.31
N LYS A 402 -42.88 -109.42 9.04
CA LYS A 402 -42.10 -110.51 8.46
C LYS A 402 -40.85 -110.79 9.28
#